data_AF-A0A2M7L2I7-F1
#
_entry.id   AF-A0A2M7L2I7-F1
#
_cell.length_a   1.000
_cell.length_b   1.000
_cell.length_c   1.000
_cell.angle_alpha   90.00
_cell.angle_beta   90.00
_cell.angle_gamma   90.00
#
_symmetry.space_group_name_H-M   'P 1'
#
loop_
_entity.id
_entity.type
_entity.pdbx_description
1 polymer ?
#
loop_
_entity_poly.entity_id
_entity_poly.type
_entity_poly.pdbx_seq_one_letter_code
_entity_poly.pdbx_strand_id
1 'polypeptide(L)'
;MGMKATAQDRVVPERSRVWLWRRRVLVAVTAYVVLSYLAAWFVLHPVTFPVRLPEYLAGSKPVDVTFNSSDGTRLSGWWFTAPHAVGSIVLCHGAFENRMGVIDCVPHLLGAR
;
A
#
# COMPACT_ATOMS: atom_id res chain seq x y z
N MET A 1 73.35 -3.50 12.13
CA MET A 1 72.54 -2.51 12.89
C MET A 1 71.34 -2.17 12.02
N GLY A 2 70.19 -2.76 12.31
CA GLY A 2 69.00 -2.65 11.46
C GLY A 2 67.83 -3.38 12.12
N MET A 3 67.27 -2.76 13.15
CA MET A 3 66.04 -3.22 13.78
C MET A 3 64.92 -3.14 12.74
N LYS A 4 64.44 -4.31 12.29
CA LYS A 4 63.17 -4.41 11.56
C LYS A 4 62.06 -4.26 12.59
N ALA A 5 61.28 -3.18 12.48
CA ALA A 5 60.03 -3.04 13.20
C ALA A 5 59.08 -4.15 12.76
N THR A 6 58.76 -5.07 13.66
CA THR A 6 57.83 -6.18 13.44
C THR A 6 56.39 -5.66 13.39
N ALA A 7 55.67 -6.08 12.36
CA ALA A 7 54.28 -5.72 12.04
C ALA A 7 53.26 -6.37 12.98
N GLN A 8 53.51 -6.34 14.30
CA GLN A 8 52.85 -7.20 15.26
C GLN A 8 52.36 -6.42 16.49
N ASP A 9 51.48 -5.43 16.25
CA ASP A 9 50.63 -4.90 17.34
C ASP A 9 49.44 -4.05 16.85
N ARG A 10 48.74 -4.50 15.79
CA ARG A 10 47.34 -4.06 15.57
C ARG A 10 46.39 -5.03 16.25
N VAL A 11 46.60 -5.28 17.55
CA VAL A 11 45.57 -5.90 18.39
C VAL A 11 44.50 -4.83 18.59
N VAL A 12 43.52 -4.79 17.70
CA VAL A 12 42.31 -4.00 17.88
C VAL A 12 41.73 -4.43 19.23
N PRO A 13 41.75 -3.57 20.28
CA PRO A 13 41.47 -4.00 21.64
C PRO A 13 40.09 -4.64 21.68
N GLU A 14 39.95 -5.79 22.35
CA GLU A 14 38.72 -6.61 22.35
C GLU A 14 37.44 -5.79 22.62
N ARG A 15 37.57 -4.76 23.47
CA ARG A 15 36.53 -3.75 23.76
C ARG A 15 36.01 -3.02 22.52
N SER A 16 36.88 -2.70 21.57
CA SER A 16 36.52 -2.07 20.28
C SER A 16 35.85 -3.05 19.33
N ARG A 17 36.19 -4.36 19.38
CA ARG A 17 35.50 -5.42 18.62
C ARG A 17 34.07 -5.63 19.11
N VAL A 18 33.88 -5.71 20.44
CA VAL A 18 32.54 -5.82 21.07
C VAL A 18 31.71 -4.58 20.79
N TRP A 19 32.28 -3.37 20.88
CA TRP A 19 31.58 -2.13 20.55
C TRP A 19 31.15 -2.07 19.09
N LEU A 20 32.04 -2.44 18.15
CA LEU A 20 31.70 -2.52 16.72
C LEU A 20 30.60 -3.54 16.45
N TRP A 21 30.63 -4.69 17.12
CA TRP A 21 29.60 -5.73 16.97
C TRP A 21 28.25 -5.28 17.52
N ARG A 22 28.23 -4.70 18.73
CA ARG A 22 27.03 -4.09 19.33
C ARG A 22 26.45 -3.02 18.42
N ARG A 23 27.30 -2.13 17.86
CA ARG A 23 26.86 -1.11 16.90
C ARG A 23 26.22 -1.73 15.66
N ARG A 24 26.81 -2.78 15.09
CA ARG A 24 26.24 -3.48 13.92
C ARG A 24 24.88 -4.12 14.22
N VAL A 25 24.76 -4.80 15.37
CA VAL A 25 23.49 -5.38 15.81
C VAL A 25 22.44 -4.29 15.99
N LEU A 26 22.79 -3.19 16.63
CA LEU A 26 21.88 -2.07 16.86
C LEU A 26 21.42 -1.46 15.53
N VAL A 27 22.33 -1.26 14.58
CA VAL A 27 21.98 -0.82 13.22
C VAL A 27 21.06 -1.81 12.52
N ALA A 28 21.33 -3.11 12.61
CA ALA A 28 20.50 -4.13 11.97
C ALA A 28 19.09 -4.20 12.56
N VAL A 29 18.96 -4.14 13.89
CA VAL A 29 17.67 -4.11 14.59
C VAL A 29 16.90 -2.85 14.23
N THR A 30 17.54 -1.69 14.28
CA THR A 30 16.91 -0.42 13.89
C THR A 30 16.45 -0.46 12.44
N ALA A 31 17.28 -0.94 11.51
CA ALA A 31 16.92 -1.09 10.11
C ALA A 31 15.70 -2.01 9.94
N TYR A 32 15.67 -3.15 10.64
CA TYR A 32 14.54 -4.08 10.59
C TYR A 32 13.23 -3.44 11.09
N VAL A 33 13.28 -2.72 12.22
CA VAL A 33 12.09 -2.03 12.77
C VAL A 33 11.61 -0.94 11.82
N VAL A 34 12.52 -0.13 11.28
CA VAL A 34 12.18 0.95 10.32
C VAL A 34 11.57 0.36 9.05
N LEU A 35 12.18 -0.66 8.47
CA LEU A 35 11.66 -1.31 7.27
C LEU A 35 10.28 -1.94 7.51
N SER A 36 10.09 -2.58 8.65
CA SER A 36 8.78 -3.17 9.02
C SER A 36 7.71 -2.11 9.22
N TYR A 37 8.06 -0.99 9.88
CA TYR A 37 7.16 0.16 10.03
C TYR A 37 6.79 0.77 8.68
N LEU A 38 7.77 0.98 7.80
CA LEU A 38 7.52 1.53 6.46
C LEU A 38 6.63 0.59 5.64
N ALA A 39 6.89 -0.72 5.68
CA ALA A 39 6.04 -1.70 5.01
C ALA A 39 4.58 -1.64 5.51
N ALA A 40 4.38 -1.62 6.83
CA ALA A 40 3.04 -1.48 7.42
C ALA A 40 2.38 -0.15 7.04
N TRP A 41 3.15 0.95 7.06
CA TRP A 41 2.67 2.27 6.66
C TRP A 41 2.17 2.28 5.21
N PHE A 42 2.94 1.70 4.28
CA PHE A 42 2.57 1.60 2.86
C PHE A 42 1.30 0.77 2.63
N VAL A 43 1.09 -0.28 3.43
CA VAL A 43 -0.13 -1.10 3.36
C VAL A 43 -1.36 -0.32 3.87
N LEU A 44 -1.19 0.47 4.94
CA LEU A 44 -2.29 1.18 5.59
C LEU A 44 -2.61 2.54 4.95
N HIS A 45 -1.67 3.13 4.21
CA HIS A 45 -1.84 4.44 3.57
C HIS A 45 -1.65 4.30 2.05
N PRO A 46 -2.59 3.61 1.37
CA PRO A 46 -2.52 3.45 -0.07
C PRO A 46 -2.59 4.82 -0.76
N VAL A 47 -1.76 5.00 -1.79
CA VAL A 47 -1.80 6.20 -2.61
C VAL A 47 -3.07 6.17 -3.47
N THR A 48 -3.92 7.18 -3.30
CA THR A 48 -5.16 7.31 -4.07
C THR A 48 -4.95 8.18 -5.30
N PHE A 49 -5.46 7.74 -6.45
CA PHE A 49 -5.47 8.52 -7.68
C PHE A 49 -6.91 8.78 -8.13
N PRO A 50 -7.21 9.95 -8.72
CA PRO A 50 -8.52 10.22 -9.28
C PRO A 50 -8.78 9.29 -10.47
N VAL A 51 -9.96 8.69 -10.50
CA VAL A 51 -10.37 7.75 -11.55
C VAL A 51 -11.45 8.41 -12.38
N ARG A 52 -11.35 8.26 -13.71
CA ARG A 52 -12.39 8.68 -14.65
C ARG A 52 -13.24 7.50 -15.07
N LEU A 53 -14.52 7.75 -15.34
CA LEU A 53 -15.41 6.75 -15.89
C LEU A 53 -14.92 6.35 -17.30
N PRO A 54 -14.84 5.04 -17.61
CA PRO A 54 -14.52 4.58 -18.95
C PRO A 54 -15.54 5.04 -19.99
N GLU A 55 -15.08 5.30 -21.22
CA GLU A 55 -15.94 5.78 -22.31
C GLU A 55 -17.08 4.81 -22.64
N TYR A 56 -16.81 3.50 -22.59
CA TYR A 56 -17.84 2.48 -22.87
C TYR A 56 -18.99 2.47 -21.85
N LEU A 57 -18.79 3.06 -20.66
CA LEU A 57 -19.84 3.25 -19.66
C LEU A 57 -20.43 4.66 -19.66
N ALA A 58 -19.94 5.60 -20.47
CA ALA A 58 -20.44 6.98 -20.48
C ALA A 58 -21.95 7.06 -20.80
N GLY A 59 -22.46 6.15 -21.63
CA GLY A 59 -23.89 6.06 -21.97
C GLY A 59 -24.79 5.72 -20.77
N SER A 60 -24.25 5.04 -19.74
CA SER A 60 -25.00 4.67 -18.54
C SER A 60 -25.19 5.83 -17.55
N LYS A 61 -24.51 6.97 -17.76
CA LYS A 61 -24.62 8.21 -16.98
C LYS A 61 -24.71 7.97 -15.46
N PRO A 62 -23.71 7.30 -14.86
CA PRO A 62 -23.72 7.07 -13.42
C PRO A 62 -23.67 8.38 -12.64
N VAL A 63 -24.25 8.36 -11.46
CA VAL A 63 -24.21 9.49 -10.53
C VAL A 63 -23.04 9.30 -9.57
N ASP A 64 -22.20 10.32 -9.42
CA ASP A 64 -21.19 10.36 -8.37
C ASP A 64 -21.87 10.44 -7.01
N VAL A 65 -21.57 9.48 -6.13
CA VAL A 65 -22.12 9.43 -4.77
C VAL A 65 -21.01 9.48 -3.74
N THR A 66 -21.29 10.12 -2.60
CA THR A 66 -20.43 10.06 -1.41
C THR A 66 -21.26 9.78 -0.18
N PHE A 67 -20.74 8.94 0.71
CA PHE A 67 -21.40 8.58 1.97
C PHE A 67 -20.36 8.27 3.04
N ASN A 68 -20.74 8.33 4.30
CA ASN A 68 -19.85 7.99 5.40
C ASN A 68 -20.08 6.54 5.83
N SER A 69 -18.99 5.81 6.01
CA SER A 69 -18.97 4.53 6.69
C SER A 69 -19.21 4.70 8.20
N SER A 70 -19.55 3.62 8.89
CA SER A 70 -19.83 3.61 10.34
C SER A 70 -18.65 4.06 11.20
N ASP A 71 -17.43 3.93 10.68
CA ASP A 71 -16.18 4.40 11.30
C ASP A 71 -15.87 5.87 11.00
N GLY A 72 -16.74 6.56 10.26
CA GLY A 72 -16.55 7.95 9.83
C GLY A 72 -15.74 8.09 8.55
N THR A 73 -15.26 7.00 7.95
CA THR A 73 -14.52 7.06 6.68
C THR A 73 -15.44 7.54 5.56
N ARG A 74 -15.06 8.63 4.87
CA ARG A 74 -15.82 9.13 3.72
C ARG A 74 -15.52 8.29 2.48
N LEU A 75 -16.54 7.61 1.98
CA LEU A 75 -16.49 6.78 0.79
C LEU A 75 -17.04 7.53 -0.42
N SER A 76 -16.57 7.14 -1.60
CA SER A 76 -17.05 7.68 -2.88
C SER A 76 -17.21 6.56 -3.90
N GLY A 77 -18.21 6.68 -4.76
CA GLY A 77 -18.54 5.64 -5.74
C GLY A 77 -19.36 6.18 -6.91
N TRP A 78 -19.72 5.28 -7.80
CA TRP A 78 -20.64 5.52 -8.91
C TRP A 78 -21.92 4.73 -8.70
N TRP A 79 -23.05 5.41 -8.75
CA TRP A 79 -24.37 4.80 -8.71
C TRP A 79 -24.90 4.62 -10.14
N PHE A 80 -25.13 3.37 -10.53
CA PHE A 80 -25.74 3.03 -11.80
C PHE A 80 -27.18 2.58 -11.57
N THR A 81 -28.12 3.21 -12.28
CA THR A 81 -29.54 2.86 -12.19
C THR A 81 -29.88 1.78 -13.22
N ALA A 82 -30.50 0.69 -12.77
CA ALA A 82 -31.08 -0.34 -13.63
C ALA A 82 -32.62 -0.27 -13.56
N PRO A 83 -33.34 -0.08 -14.69
CA PRO A 83 -34.80 0.16 -14.69
C PRO A 83 -35.66 -0.94 -14.07
N HIS A 84 -35.18 -2.19 -14.08
CA HIS A 84 -35.90 -3.36 -13.58
C HIS A 84 -35.21 -4.02 -12.37
N ALA A 85 -34.41 -3.24 -11.64
CA ALA A 85 -33.71 -3.75 -10.47
C ALA A 85 -34.69 -4.13 -9.35
N VAL A 86 -34.57 -5.36 -8.84
CA VAL A 86 -35.30 -5.85 -7.66
C VAL A 86 -34.50 -5.68 -6.36
N GLY A 87 -33.27 -5.16 -6.46
CA GLY A 87 -32.37 -4.96 -5.34
C GLY A 87 -31.14 -4.17 -5.74
N SER A 88 -30.32 -3.86 -4.74
CA SER A 88 -29.08 -3.08 -4.89
C SER A 88 -27.87 -3.96 -4.65
N ILE A 89 -26.80 -3.73 -5.41
CA ILE A 89 -25.52 -4.42 -5.26
C ILE A 89 -24.45 -3.37 -4.96
N VAL A 90 -23.62 -3.64 -3.95
CA VAL A 90 -22.42 -2.86 -3.66
C VAL A 90 -21.22 -3.66 -4.16
N LEU A 91 -20.52 -3.13 -5.16
CA LEU A 91 -19.31 -3.75 -5.69
C LEU A 91 -18.09 -3.23 -4.92
N CYS A 92 -17.34 -4.15 -4.33
CA CYS A 92 -16.13 -3.86 -3.57
C CYS A 92 -14.91 -4.40 -4.33
N HIS A 93 -13.87 -3.59 -4.45
CA HIS A 93 -12.62 -3.96 -5.11
C HIS A 93 -11.66 -4.70 -4.16
N GLY A 94 -10.59 -5.26 -4.72
CA GLY A 94 -9.54 -5.93 -3.96
C GLY A 94 -8.62 -4.97 -3.21
N ALA A 95 -7.69 -5.53 -2.43
CA ALA A 95 -6.63 -4.76 -1.80
C ALA A 95 -5.75 -4.07 -2.86
N PHE A 96 -5.31 -2.84 -2.58
CA PHE A 96 -4.48 -2.00 -3.48
C PHE A 96 -5.16 -1.59 -4.80
N GLU A 97 -6.46 -1.83 -4.94
CA GLU A 97 -7.23 -1.39 -6.09
C GLU A 97 -8.12 -0.18 -5.76
N ASN A 98 -8.90 0.23 -6.76
CA ASN A 98 -9.99 1.18 -6.62
C ASN A 98 -11.21 0.63 -7.36
N ARG A 99 -12.29 1.42 -7.47
CA ARG A 99 -13.55 1.03 -8.13
C ARG A 99 -13.40 0.46 -9.56
N MET A 100 -12.27 0.69 -10.24
CA MET A 100 -11.97 0.08 -11.54
C MET A 100 -11.76 -1.43 -11.48
N GLY A 101 -11.33 -1.99 -10.36
CA GLY A 101 -11.09 -3.45 -10.25
C GLY A 101 -12.34 -4.31 -10.47
N VAL A 102 -13.52 -3.69 -10.38
CA VAL A 102 -14.83 -4.36 -10.52
C VAL A 102 -15.72 -3.73 -11.60
N ILE A 103 -15.20 -2.75 -12.36
CA ILE A 103 -16.01 -1.94 -13.26
C ILE A 103 -16.57 -2.74 -14.44
N ASP A 104 -15.85 -3.77 -14.89
CA ASP A 104 -16.27 -4.64 -15.99
C ASP A 104 -17.43 -5.57 -15.61
N CYS A 105 -17.77 -5.67 -14.32
CA CYS A 105 -19.00 -6.33 -13.88
C CYS A 105 -20.25 -5.49 -14.19
N VAL A 106 -20.11 -4.16 -14.32
CA VAL A 106 -21.25 -3.25 -14.45
C VAL A 106 -22.11 -3.50 -15.69
N PRO A 107 -21.58 -3.67 -16.92
CA PRO A 107 -22.39 -3.96 -18.11
C PRO A 107 -23.30 -5.17 -17.94
N HIS A 108 -22.76 -6.26 -17.36
CA HIS A 108 -23.48 -7.49 -17.10
C HIS A 108 -24.64 -7.28 -16.12
N LEU A 109 -24.43 -6.47 -15.07
CA LEU A 109 -25.45 -6.15 -14.07
C LEU A 109 -26.52 -5.18 -14.58
N LEU A 110 -26.17 -4.32 -15.54
CA LEU A 110 -27.11 -3.42 -16.20
C LEU A 110 -27.95 -4.11 -17.28
N GLY A 111 -27.65 -5.38 -17.59
CA GLY A 111 -28.32 -6.12 -18.65
C GLY A 111 -27.87 -5.71 -20.06
N ALA A 112 -26.74 -5.01 -20.18
CA ALA A 112 -26.10 -4.78 -21.46
C ALA A 112 -25.42 -6.09 -21.90
N ARG A 113 -26.01 -6.76 -22.89
CA ARG A 113 -25.40 -7.86 -23.65
C ARG A 113 -24.72 -7.31 -24.90
#